data_AF-A0AAD9KA22-F1
#
_entry.id   AF-A0AAD9KA22-F1
#
_cell.length_a   1.000
_cell.length_b   1.000
_cell.length_c   1.000
_cell.angle_alpha   90.00
_cell.angle_beta   90.00
_cell.angle_gamma   90.00
#
_symmetry.space_group_name_H-M   'P 1'
#
loop_
_entity.id
_entity.type
_entity.pdbx_description
1 polymer ?
#
loop_
_entity_poly.entity_id
_entity_poly.type
_entity_poly.pdbx_seq_one_letter_code
_entity_poly.pdbx_strand_id
1 'polypeptide(L)'
;SDQVRLRLRDGLVKLSQKCISDDTYLPNIFTHLLQSLDDVEDKTRMLTLQAMTELQRQPHCAGAISSLSEYAHDIIEKVLQLHLDGNLRVKTAAEDCAAMLVRSLPPNRVIQVLIPIVERSQNTVQLAAINMMSETVKRLTEDDVTAVMAKVIPGLLKVRLPRRQ
;
A
#
# COMPACT_ATOMS: atom_id res chain seq x y z
N SER A 1 23.70 2.67 -4.35
CA SER A 1 24.86 1.73 -4.41
C SER A 1 24.41 0.25 -4.27
N ASP A 2 25.16 -0.76 -4.73
CA ASP A 2 24.85 -2.20 -4.54
C ASP A 2 25.04 -2.68 -3.10
N GLN A 3 25.81 -1.94 -2.30
CA GLN A 3 25.82 -2.12 -0.86
C GLN A 3 24.46 -1.86 -0.21
N VAL A 4 23.67 -0.91 -0.72
CA VAL A 4 22.32 -0.65 -0.19
C VAL A 4 21.39 -1.83 -0.48
N ARG A 5 21.50 -2.45 -1.66
CA ARG A 5 20.75 -3.67 -2.01
C ARG A 5 21.11 -4.86 -1.12
N LEU A 6 22.40 -5.08 -0.89
CA LEU A 6 22.86 -6.12 0.02
C LEU A 6 22.41 -5.85 1.46
N ARG A 7 22.45 -4.60 1.94
CA ARG A 7 22.00 -4.25 3.29
C ARG A 7 20.49 -4.33 3.45
N LEU A 8 19.70 -3.98 2.44
CA LEU A 8 18.25 -4.13 2.46
C LEU A 8 17.86 -5.61 2.37
N ARG A 9 18.50 -6.39 1.49
CA ARG A 9 18.25 -7.83 1.38
C ARG A 9 18.68 -8.57 2.64
N ASP A 10 19.89 -8.31 3.16
CA ASP A 10 20.36 -8.92 4.41
C ASP A 10 19.55 -8.40 5.60
N GLY A 11 19.08 -7.14 5.56
CA GLY A 11 18.15 -6.58 6.51
C GLY A 11 16.82 -7.32 6.49
N LEU A 12 16.21 -7.51 5.33
CA LEU A 12 14.96 -8.25 5.14
C LEU A 12 15.10 -9.74 5.47
N VAL A 13 16.23 -10.37 5.16
CA VAL A 13 16.52 -11.76 5.50
C VAL A 13 16.76 -11.91 7.01
N LYS A 14 17.44 -10.95 7.65
CA LYS A 14 17.58 -10.92 9.10
C LYS A 14 16.26 -10.60 9.79
N LEU A 15 15.45 -9.72 9.21
CA LEU A 15 14.11 -9.40 9.68
C LEU A 15 13.18 -10.59 9.49
N SER A 16 13.22 -11.30 8.36
CA SER A 16 12.43 -12.51 8.16
C SER A 16 12.90 -13.60 9.12
N GLN A 17 14.20 -13.77 9.36
CA GLN A 17 14.73 -14.74 10.32
C GLN A 17 14.43 -14.38 11.79
N LYS A 18 14.29 -13.10 12.13
CA LYS A 18 14.10 -12.61 13.50
C LYS A 18 12.63 -12.30 13.86
N CYS A 19 11.82 -11.91 12.87
CA CYS A 19 10.36 -11.83 12.97
C CYS A 19 9.71 -13.22 13.06
N ILE A 20 10.46 -14.30 12.80
CA ILE A 20 10.02 -15.69 13.04
C ILE A 20 9.86 -16.00 14.55
N SER A 21 10.18 -15.08 15.48
CA SER A 21 10.08 -15.36 16.92
C SER A 21 9.36 -14.31 17.77
N ASP A 22 9.26 -13.04 17.36
CA ASP A 22 8.62 -11.99 18.18
C ASP A 22 8.10 -10.80 17.33
N ASP A 23 6.78 -10.59 17.32
CA ASP A 23 6.07 -9.54 16.55
C ASP A 23 6.40 -8.10 17.03
N THR A 24 7.06 -7.95 18.17
CA THR A 24 7.34 -6.66 18.84
C THR A 24 8.12 -5.65 17.98
N TYR A 25 8.90 -6.12 16.98
CA TYR A 25 9.75 -5.25 16.16
C TYR A 25 9.06 -4.71 14.90
N LEU A 26 7.91 -5.27 14.52
CA LEU A 26 7.23 -4.95 13.25
C LEU A 26 6.83 -3.46 13.13
N PRO A 27 6.28 -2.79 14.16
CA PRO A 27 5.92 -1.37 14.06
C PRO A 27 7.11 -0.44 13.72
N ASN A 28 8.27 -0.69 14.34
CA ASN A 28 9.48 0.08 14.09
C ASN A 28 9.99 -0.13 12.65
N ILE A 29 9.93 -1.38 12.17
CA ILE A 29 10.30 -1.72 10.80
C ILE A 29 9.39 -0.98 9.81
N PHE A 30 8.07 -1.04 9.98
CA PHE A 30 7.13 -0.35 9.11
C PHE A 30 7.34 1.16 9.11
N THR A 31 7.58 1.75 10.27
CA THR A 31 7.88 3.19 10.38
C THR A 31 9.13 3.56 9.59
N HIS A 32 10.22 2.79 9.71
CA HIS A 32 11.45 3.04 8.96
C HIS A 32 11.30 2.82 7.45
N LEU A 33 10.53 1.80 7.04
CA LEU A 33 10.21 1.58 5.63
C LEU A 33 9.40 2.75 5.07
N LEU A 34 8.38 3.23 5.79
CA LEU A 34 7.59 4.39 5.39
C LEU A 34 8.43 5.66 5.23
N GLN A 35 9.38 5.91 6.14
CA GLN A 35 10.34 7.02 6.01
C GLN A 35 11.26 6.85 4.80
N SER A 36 11.69 5.62 4.50
CA SER A 36 12.58 5.31 3.38
C SER A 36 11.89 5.44 2.01
N LEU A 37 10.56 5.57 1.97
CA LEU A 37 9.80 5.90 0.77
C LEU A 37 9.89 7.38 0.38
N ASP A 38 10.38 8.26 1.27
CA ASP A 38 10.66 9.67 0.96
C ASP A 38 12.13 9.94 0.63
N ASP A 39 12.94 8.88 0.47
CA ASP A 39 14.38 9.02 0.21
C ASP A 39 14.63 9.74 -1.12
N VAL A 40 15.69 10.55 -1.16
CA VAL A 40 16.08 11.32 -2.34
C VAL A 40 16.51 10.42 -3.50
N GLU A 41 17.06 9.22 -3.22
CA GLU A 41 17.46 8.26 -4.24
C GLU A 41 16.28 7.38 -4.67
N ASP A 42 15.95 7.42 -5.96
CA ASP A 42 14.93 6.55 -6.58
C ASP A 42 15.19 5.06 -6.28
N LYS A 43 16.46 4.67 -6.20
CA LYS A 43 16.87 3.29 -5.90
C LYS A 43 16.43 2.88 -4.50
N THR A 44 16.52 3.76 -3.51
CA THR A 44 16.09 3.49 -2.14
C THR A 44 14.58 3.32 -2.10
N ARG A 45 13.81 4.27 -2.67
CA ARG A 45 12.34 4.18 -2.73
C ARG A 45 11.87 2.90 -3.41
N MET A 46 12.45 2.54 -4.56
CA MET A 46 12.15 1.31 -5.29
C MET A 46 12.44 0.04 -4.46
N LEU A 47 13.61 -0.04 -3.82
CA LEU A 47 13.97 -1.21 -3.03
C LEU A 47 13.09 -1.35 -1.78
N THR A 48 12.71 -0.23 -1.17
CA THR A 48 11.78 -0.18 -0.04
C THR A 48 10.40 -0.71 -0.45
N LEU A 49 9.87 -0.32 -1.61
CA LEU A 49 8.63 -0.88 -2.13
C LEU A 49 8.72 -2.39 -2.33
N GLN A 50 9.81 -2.87 -2.94
CA GLN A 50 10.04 -4.31 -3.13
C GLN A 50 10.15 -5.07 -1.79
N ALA A 51 10.79 -4.45 -0.80
CA ALA A 51 10.89 -4.97 0.56
C ALA A 51 9.52 -5.13 1.21
N MET A 52 8.68 -4.09 1.14
CA MET A 52 7.33 -4.11 1.67
C MET A 52 6.46 -5.17 0.97
N THR A 53 6.59 -5.30 -0.35
CA THR A 53 5.89 -6.35 -1.12
C THR A 53 6.32 -7.74 -0.68
N GLU A 54 7.61 -7.95 -0.42
CA GLU A 54 8.11 -9.26 -0.03
C GLU A 54 7.74 -9.63 1.41
N LEU A 55 7.80 -8.68 2.34
CA LEU A 55 7.32 -8.89 3.72
C LEU A 55 5.86 -9.37 3.76
N GLN A 56 5.02 -8.86 2.85
CA GLN A 56 3.62 -9.25 2.72
C GLN A 56 3.40 -10.65 2.14
N ARG A 57 4.40 -11.24 1.45
CA ARG A 57 4.31 -12.60 0.89
C ARG A 57 4.68 -13.69 1.89
N GLN A 58 5.34 -13.33 2.99
CA GLN A 58 5.85 -14.31 3.93
C GLN A 58 4.71 -14.85 4.83
N PRO A 59 4.36 -16.15 4.73
CA PRO A 59 3.19 -16.72 5.42
C PRO A 59 3.32 -16.74 6.95
N HIS A 60 4.56 -16.64 7.45
CA HIS A 60 4.86 -16.59 8.89
C HIS A 60 4.78 -15.17 9.47
N CYS A 61 4.51 -14.16 8.65
CA CYS A 61 4.37 -12.77 9.07
C CYS A 61 2.89 -12.40 9.30
N ALA A 62 2.12 -13.28 9.95
CA ALA A 62 0.72 -13.01 10.28
C ALA A 62 0.56 -11.78 11.21
N GLY A 63 1.48 -11.58 12.17
CA GLY A 63 1.55 -10.35 12.96
C GLY A 63 1.87 -9.10 12.14
N ALA A 64 2.55 -9.26 11.00
CA ALA A 64 2.77 -8.18 10.06
C ALA A 64 1.46 -7.77 9.36
N ILE A 65 0.54 -8.70 9.08
CA ILE A 65 -0.79 -8.37 8.54
C ILE A 65 -1.62 -7.58 9.56
N SER A 66 -1.58 -7.96 10.84
CA SER A 66 -2.24 -7.22 11.92
C SER A 66 -1.65 -5.81 12.07
N SER A 67 -0.32 -5.69 12.12
CA SER A 67 0.37 -4.39 12.15
C SER A 67 0.07 -3.56 10.89
N LEU A 68 0.06 -4.18 9.71
CA LEU A 68 -0.29 -3.53 8.43
C LEU A 68 -1.70 -2.94 8.47
N SER A 69 -2.65 -3.57 9.17
CA SER A 69 -4.01 -3.03 9.31
C SER A 69 -4.04 -1.72 10.10
N GLU A 70 -3.19 -1.58 11.12
CA GLU A 70 -3.02 -0.36 11.91
C GLU A 70 -2.41 0.76 11.05
N TYR A 71 -1.35 0.44 10.30
CA TYR A 71 -0.68 1.37 9.38
C TYR A 71 -1.33 1.49 8.00
N ALA A 72 -2.49 0.86 7.78
CA ALA A 72 -3.08 0.71 6.45
C ALA A 72 -3.34 2.05 5.77
N HIS A 73 -3.76 3.07 6.53
CA HIS A 73 -3.97 4.41 5.99
C HIS A 73 -2.68 5.00 5.42
N ASP A 74 -1.64 5.07 6.23
CA ASP A 74 -0.37 5.69 5.87
C ASP A 74 0.32 4.92 4.73
N ILE A 75 0.28 3.58 4.77
CA ILE A 75 0.89 2.74 3.73
C ILE A 75 0.17 2.90 2.40
N ILE A 76 -1.16 2.80 2.38
CA ILE A 76 -1.94 2.94 1.14
C ILE A 76 -1.75 4.34 0.57
N GLU A 77 -1.85 5.40 1.40
CA GLU A 77 -1.62 6.76 0.95
C GLU A 77 -0.22 6.93 0.35
N LYS A 78 0.83 6.47 1.04
CA LYS A 78 2.21 6.59 0.59
C LYS A 78 2.45 5.87 -0.75
N VAL A 79 1.96 4.64 -0.88
CA VAL A 79 2.11 3.85 -2.11
C VAL A 79 1.36 4.51 -3.27
N LEU A 80 0.17 5.05 -3.04
CA LEU A 80 -0.58 5.77 -4.07
C LEU A 80 0.14 7.06 -4.50
N GLN A 81 0.74 7.81 -3.57
CA GLN A 81 1.52 9.01 -3.93
C GLN A 81 2.73 8.68 -4.80
N LEU A 82 3.38 7.52 -4.60
CA LEU A 82 4.51 7.08 -5.43
C LEU A 82 4.13 6.74 -6.88
N HIS A 83 2.85 6.74 -7.25
CA HIS A 83 2.44 6.70 -8.66
C HIS A 83 2.73 8.03 -9.40
N LEU A 84 3.01 9.11 -8.66
CA LEU A 84 3.48 10.39 -9.20
C LEU A 84 5.00 10.45 -9.37
N ASP A 85 5.73 9.41 -8.97
CA ASP A 85 7.18 9.43 -8.97
C ASP A 85 7.74 9.66 -10.39
N GLY A 86 8.79 10.48 -10.48
CA GLY A 86 9.46 10.79 -11.75
C GLY A 86 10.12 9.56 -12.38
N ASN A 87 10.49 8.57 -11.56
CA ASN A 87 11.14 7.35 -12.00
C ASN A 87 10.12 6.25 -12.31
N LEU A 88 10.13 5.76 -13.56
CA LEU A 88 9.24 4.69 -14.00
C LEU A 88 9.37 3.41 -13.17
N ARG A 89 10.58 3.06 -12.73
CA ARG A 89 10.80 1.83 -11.95
C ARG A 89 10.21 1.92 -10.54
N VAL A 90 10.17 3.12 -9.96
CA VAL A 90 9.51 3.35 -8.67
C VAL A 90 8.00 3.21 -8.83
N LYS A 91 7.42 3.79 -9.89
CA LYS A 91 5.99 3.64 -10.19
C LYS A 91 5.58 2.17 -10.37
N THR A 92 6.33 1.41 -11.16
CA THR A 92 6.06 -0.04 -11.33
C THR A 92 6.16 -0.80 -10.00
N ALA A 93 7.18 -0.50 -9.18
CA ALA A 93 7.29 -1.12 -7.85
C ALA A 93 6.12 -0.72 -6.92
N ALA A 94 5.58 0.49 -7.08
CA ALA A 94 4.43 0.96 -6.32
C ALA A 94 3.15 0.26 -6.75
N GLU A 95 2.98 0.02 -8.05
CA GLU A 95 1.87 -0.79 -8.61
C GLU A 95 1.93 -2.24 -8.08
N ASP A 96 3.10 -2.86 -8.09
CA ASP A 96 3.29 -4.21 -7.53
C ASP A 96 2.97 -4.27 -6.03
N CYS A 97 3.42 -3.27 -5.28
CA CYS A 97 3.15 -3.16 -3.84
C CYS A 97 1.66 -2.93 -3.58
N ALA A 98 1.02 -2.05 -4.35
CA ALA A 98 -0.42 -1.81 -4.31
C ALA A 98 -1.22 -3.10 -4.53
N ALA A 99 -0.87 -3.88 -5.55
CA ALA A 99 -1.51 -5.17 -5.82
C ALA A 99 -1.34 -6.18 -4.67
N MET A 100 -0.19 -6.14 -3.98
CA MET A 100 0.04 -6.99 -2.81
C MET A 100 -0.79 -6.54 -1.60
N LEU A 101 -0.90 -5.24 -1.34
CA LEU A 101 -1.72 -4.70 -0.25
C LEU A 101 -3.19 -5.11 -0.39
N VAL A 102 -3.71 -5.09 -1.63
CA VAL A 102 -5.06 -5.57 -1.93
C VAL A 102 -5.24 -7.04 -1.59
N ARG A 103 -4.19 -7.87 -1.58
CA ARG A 103 -4.29 -9.29 -1.21
C ARG A 103 -4.11 -9.51 0.29
N SER A 104 -3.19 -8.77 0.90
CA SER A 104 -2.76 -8.98 2.28
C SER A 104 -3.66 -8.30 3.32
N LEU A 105 -4.28 -7.17 2.99
CA LEU A 105 -5.14 -6.45 3.93
C LEU A 105 -6.60 -6.94 3.91
N PRO A 106 -7.34 -6.81 5.04
CA PRO A 106 -8.79 -7.05 5.05
C PRO A 106 -9.50 -6.13 4.05
N PRO A 107 -10.35 -6.65 3.14
CA PRO A 107 -10.99 -5.86 2.10
C PRO A 107 -11.74 -4.62 2.63
N ASN A 108 -12.50 -4.80 3.71
CA ASN A 108 -13.26 -3.74 4.35
C ASN A 108 -12.37 -2.60 4.87
N ARG A 109 -11.16 -2.92 5.39
CA ARG A 109 -10.19 -1.92 5.85
C ARG A 109 -9.64 -1.11 4.69
N VAL A 110 -9.29 -1.79 3.59
CA VAL A 110 -8.78 -1.15 2.38
C VAL A 110 -9.83 -0.19 1.80
N ILE A 111 -11.09 -0.60 1.68
CA ILE A 111 -12.14 0.28 1.14
C ILE A 111 -12.38 1.49 2.05
N GLN A 112 -12.43 1.30 3.37
CA GLN A 112 -12.58 2.41 4.33
C GLN A 112 -11.47 3.46 4.17
N VAL A 113 -10.23 3.02 3.94
CA VAL A 113 -9.09 3.92 3.71
C VAL A 113 -9.20 4.61 2.35
N LEU A 114 -9.61 3.88 1.30
CA LEU A 114 -9.64 4.41 -0.06
C LEU A 114 -10.77 5.41 -0.32
N ILE A 115 -11.93 5.30 0.35
CA ILE A 115 -13.05 6.24 0.17
C ILE A 115 -12.61 7.71 0.29
N PRO A 116 -12.04 8.17 1.43
CA PRO A 116 -11.63 9.57 1.56
C PRO A 116 -10.47 9.94 0.61
N ILE A 117 -9.61 8.99 0.24
CA ILE A 117 -8.51 9.22 -0.71
C ILE A 117 -9.06 9.52 -2.11
N VAL A 118 -10.02 8.73 -2.60
CA VAL A 118 -10.67 8.95 -3.91
C VAL A 118 -11.36 10.31 -3.94
N GLU A 119 -11.99 10.72 -2.84
CA GLU A 119 -12.70 12.01 -2.76
C GLU A 119 -11.77 13.24 -2.76
N ARG A 120 -10.61 13.15 -2.10
CA ARG A 120 -9.67 14.28 -1.95
C ARG A 120 -8.60 14.35 -3.03
N SER A 121 -8.23 13.22 -3.62
CA SER A 121 -7.13 13.14 -4.59
C SER A 121 -7.57 13.55 -6.00
N GLN A 122 -6.60 13.82 -6.87
CA GLN A 122 -6.81 14.14 -8.29
C GLN A 122 -5.79 13.38 -9.16
N ASN A 123 -6.00 13.39 -10.48
CA ASN A 123 -5.06 12.85 -11.47
C ASN A 123 -4.71 11.36 -11.21
N THR A 124 -3.45 10.99 -11.43
CA THR A 124 -2.93 9.61 -11.34
C THR A 124 -3.18 8.96 -9.98
N VAL A 125 -3.08 9.72 -8.88
CA VAL A 125 -3.33 9.20 -7.52
C VAL A 125 -4.78 8.76 -7.37
N GLN A 126 -5.72 9.58 -7.84
CA GLN A 126 -7.15 9.25 -7.79
C GLN A 126 -7.45 8.01 -8.64
N LEU A 127 -6.88 7.91 -9.84
CA LEU A 127 -7.05 6.74 -10.70
C LEU A 127 -6.48 5.47 -10.05
N ALA A 128 -5.28 5.54 -9.47
CA ALA A 128 -4.66 4.43 -8.77
C ALA A 128 -5.51 3.97 -7.57
N ALA A 129 -6.08 4.93 -6.81
CA ALA A 129 -6.98 4.63 -5.70
C ALA A 129 -8.27 3.93 -6.17
N ILE A 130 -8.86 4.37 -7.29
CA ILE A 130 -10.04 3.74 -7.89
C ILE A 130 -9.73 2.33 -8.40
N ASN A 131 -8.58 2.14 -9.05
CA ASN A 131 -8.16 0.81 -9.51
C ASN A 131 -7.95 -0.15 -8.33
N MET A 132 -7.26 0.31 -7.28
CA MET A 132 -7.07 -0.46 -6.05
C MET A 132 -8.41 -0.80 -5.37
N MET A 133 -9.33 0.16 -5.32
CA MET A 133 -10.68 -0.04 -4.78
C MET A 133 -11.44 -1.09 -5.60
N SER A 134 -11.33 -1.02 -6.93
CA SER A 134 -12.00 -1.94 -7.87
C SER A 134 -11.51 -3.38 -7.68
N GLU A 135 -10.19 -3.59 -7.54
CA GLU A 135 -9.65 -4.93 -7.24
C GLU A 135 -10.03 -5.41 -5.84
N THR A 136 -10.18 -4.50 -4.87
CA THR A 136 -10.58 -4.85 -3.51
C THR A 136 -12.04 -5.30 -3.44
N VAL A 137 -12.93 -4.62 -4.15
CA VAL A 137 -14.37 -4.95 -4.19
C VAL A 137 -14.60 -6.36 -4.75
N LYS A 138 -13.76 -6.84 -5.67
CA LYS A 138 -13.84 -8.21 -6.19
C LYS A 138 -13.62 -9.29 -5.12
N ARG A 139 -13.09 -8.94 -3.95
CA ARG A 139 -12.84 -9.85 -2.81
C ARG A 139 -13.99 -9.87 -1.80
N LEU A 140 -15.00 -9.02 -1.97
CA LEU A 140 -16.14 -8.92 -1.06
C LEU A 140 -17.23 -9.94 -1.42
N THR A 141 -18.03 -10.30 -0.42
CA THR A 141 -19.30 -11.02 -0.63
C THR A 141 -20.36 -10.05 -1.18
N GLU A 142 -21.44 -10.58 -1.76
CA GLU A 142 -22.54 -9.75 -2.28
C GLU A 142 -23.18 -8.86 -1.19
N ASP A 143 -23.31 -9.38 0.02
CA ASP A 143 -23.83 -8.64 1.18
C ASP A 143 -22.89 -7.50 1.58
N ASP A 144 -21.57 -7.77 1.63
CA ASP A 144 -20.56 -6.75 1.94
C ASP A 144 -20.51 -5.65 0.87
N VAL A 145 -20.62 -6.02 -0.41
CA VAL A 145 -20.69 -5.05 -1.52
C VAL A 145 -21.88 -4.14 -1.31
N THR A 146 -23.06 -4.70 -1.02
CA THR A 146 -24.30 -3.94 -0.79
C THR A 146 -24.14 -2.96 0.38
N ALA A 147 -23.52 -3.38 1.47
CA ALA A 147 -23.27 -2.55 2.64
C ALA A 147 -22.33 -1.36 2.36
N VAL A 148 -21.35 -1.56 1.48
CA VAL A 148 -20.32 -0.56 1.16
C VAL A 148 -20.71 0.34 -0.02
N MET A 149 -21.64 -0.10 -0.87
CA MET A 149 -22.05 0.58 -2.11
C MET A 149 -22.49 2.03 -1.87
N ALA A 150 -23.32 2.27 -0.86
CA ALA A 150 -23.82 3.60 -0.51
C ALA A 150 -22.70 4.59 -0.16
N LYS A 151 -21.55 4.09 0.33
CA LYS A 151 -20.39 4.89 0.71
C LYS A 151 -19.41 5.11 -0.45
N VAL A 152 -19.33 4.16 -1.38
CA VAL A 152 -18.40 4.23 -2.53
C VAL A 152 -18.95 5.10 -3.67
N ILE A 153 -20.25 5.02 -3.96
CA ILE A 153 -20.89 5.74 -5.08
C ILE A 153 -20.61 7.26 -5.07
N PRO A 154 -20.73 8.00 -3.94
CA PRO A 154 -20.48 9.44 -3.94
C PRO A 154 -19.06 9.82 -4.38
N GLY A 155 -18.06 9.03 -3.98
CA GLY A 155 -16.67 9.25 -4.37
C GLY A 155 -16.46 9.04 -5.87
N LEU A 156 -17.06 8.00 -6.45
CA LEU A 156 -16.96 7.70 -7.88
C LEU A 156 -17.71 8.70 -8.76
N LEU A 157 -18.87 9.21 -8.32
CA LEU A 157 -19.63 10.22 -9.07
C LEU A 157 -18.89 11.55 -9.17
N LYS A 158 -18.16 11.96 -8.12
CA LYS A 158 -17.35 13.19 -8.11
C LYS A 158 -16.21 13.16 -9.13
N VAL A 159 -15.69 11.97 -9.48
CA VAL A 159 -14.61 11.79 -10.46
C VAL A 159 -15.08 12.14 -11.87
N ARG A 160 -16.35 11.86 -12.19
CA ARG A 160 -16.89 12.00 -13.55
C ARG A 160 -17.54 13.35 -13.83
N LEU A 161 -17.81 14.14 -12.78
CA LEU A 161 -18.37 15.47 -12.93
C LEU A 161 -17.22 16.49 -12.94
N PRO A 162 -16.92 17.13 -14.09
CA PRO A 162 -15.99 18.25 -14.08
C PRO A 162 -16.53 19.28 -13.09
N ARG A 163 -15.71 19.64 -12.10
CA ARG A 163 -16.02 20.77 -11.22
C ARG A 163 -16.09 22.00 -12.12
N ARG A 164 -17.32 22.39 -12.51
CA ARG A 164 -17.57 23.66 -13.16
C ARG A 164 -17.14 24.73 -12.16
N GLN A 165 -15.97 25.33 -12.39
CA GLN A 165 -15.62 26.63 -11.83
C GLN A 165 -16.38 27.70 -12.60
#